data_AF-A0AAD8XSR0-F1
#
_entry.id   AF-A0AAD8XSR0-F1
#
_cell.length_a   1.000
_cell.length_b   1.000
_cell.length_c   1.000
_cell.angle_alpha   90.00
_cell.angle_beta   90.00
_cell.angle_gamma   90.00
#
_symmetry.space_group_name_H-M   'P 1'
#
loop_
_entity.id
_entity.type
_entity.pdbx_description
1 polymer ?
#
loop_
_entity_poly.entity_id
_entity_poly.type
_entity_poly.pdbx_seq_one_letter_code
_entity_poly.pdbx_strand_id
1 'polypeptide(L)'
;MKFIIASSIIIGTAAADSYSMSYGKSSKGIRGSKGSKPSSKSSKGKTSKSSSMSMSYPSGGDDLKEIPINPDDFGEPDWVKILEIAFPTWDAPKDGCPRLTEMGGDLDPDFSQTYPPAKGGRFNPCYYTKAFAGLDPKLGGYPTPIDTRYPYEFAAPYNQQPGDGSTHHCAADAANDVDIGKCPKIKIGCGPDCVEMSEDNEFSPIGHIPPFVPLAAVKNAYNSGDHDVCSEWFDGNSGCNIKIDKLDELVIEYFGVGNQIKFQPPILLDGVPSSTYYKLEYGGEQPACNDGKCFGPHYCTKDVGNAGGIWGDFCPYVHTGENSGLYRHPHLALAALELWIANQCMPSKCPSKWLDSPAGAGYAQNVKKTTGIVWIEMDDNMDPMAQPALPYTWPNAGGNDSIFPGIEELYGNADSKKGESPYVYNGEVPGK
;
A
#
# COMPACT_ATOMS: atom_id res chain seq x y z
N MET A 1 -39.54 -50.14 7.51
CA MET A 1 -38.53 -50.58 8.48
C MET A 1 -37.73 -49.36 8.89
N LYS A 2 -37.76 -49.02 10.19
CA LYS A 2 -37.03 -47.92 10.81
C LYS A 2 -35.60 -48.38 11.13
N PHE A 3 -34.60 -47.52 10.92
CA PHE A 3 -33.47 -47.44 11.84
C PHE A 3 -33.11 -45.97 12.06
N ILE A 4 -33.23 -45.59 13.32
CA ILE A 4 -32.82 -44.33 13.94
C ILE A 4 -31.47 -44.63 14.59
N ILE A 5 -30.45 -43.81 14.36
CA ILE A 5 -29.35 -43.67 15.31
C ILE A 5 -29.15 -42.17 15.53
N ALA A 6 -29.62 -41.73 16.69
CA ALA A 6 -29.28 -40.45 17.28
C ALA A 6 -28.04 -40.66 18.15
N SER A 7 -27.07 -39.76 18.04
CA SER A 7 -26.01 -39.60 19.03
C SER A 7 -26.02 -38.15 19.49
N SER A 8 -26.42 -37.99 20.74
CA SER A 8 -26.39 -36.75 21.50
C SER A 8 -24.93 -36.42 21.88
N ILE A 9 -24.51 -35.17 21.72
CA ILE A 9 -23.38 -34.60 22.47
C ILE A 9 -23.84 -33.31 23.13
N ILE A 10 -23.38 -33.20 24.38
CA ILE A 10 -23.83 -32.38 25.48
C ILE A 10 -23.31 -30.94 25.36
N ILE A 11 -24.17 -30.05 25.84
CA ILE A 11 -24.04 -28.61 26.04
C ILE A 11 -22.82 -28.27 26.93
N GLY A 12 -21.98 -27.35 26.44
CA GLY A 12 -20.99 -26.63 27.24
C GLY A 12 -21.12 -25.13 26.99
N THR A 13 -21.96 -24.46 27.77
CA THR A 13 -22.09 -23.00 27.80
C THR A 13 -20.92 -22.42 28.60
N ALA A 14 -19.97 -21.76 27.94
CA ALA A 14 -19.03 -20.86 28.59
C ALA A 14 -19.54 -19.42 28.43
N ALA A 15 -19.86 -18.80 29.57
CA ALA A 15 -20.19 -17.39 29.67
C ALA A 15 -18.93 -16.57 29.35
N ALA A 16 -19.04 -15.66 28.39
CA ALA A 16 -18.07 -14.60 28.18
C ALA A 16 -18.57 -13.36 28.91
N ASP A 17 -17.88 -13.03 30.00
CA ASP A 17 -18.11 -11.82 30.79
C ASP A 17 -17.86 -10.57 29.94
N SER A 18 -18.90 -9.75 29.84
CA SER A 18 -18.87 -8.42 29.26
C SER A 18 -18.03 -7.47 30.12
N TYR A 19 -16.82 -7.14 29.68
CA TYR A 19 -16.06 -6.02 30.24
C TYR A 19 -16.50 -4.72 29.55
N SER A 20 -17.40 -3.99 30.22
CA SER A 20 -17.69 -2.59 29.91
C SER A 20 -16.73 -1.72 30.72
N MET A 21 -15.89 -0.93 30.05
CA MET A 21 -15.11 0.13 30.72
C MET A 21 -15.56 1.49 30.23
N SER A 22 -16.29 2.18 31.11
CA SER A 22 -16.67 3.59 30.99
C SER A 22 -15.48 4.48 31.35
N TYR A 23 -15.03 5.34 30.43
CA TYR A 23 -14.08 6.40 30.76
C TYR A 23 -14.83 7.64 31.30
N GLY A 24 -14.74 7.82 32.62
CA GLY A 24 -15.17 9.02 33.31
C GLY A 24 -14.10 10.12 33.27
N LYS A 25 -14.51 11.31 32.85
CA LYS A 25 -13.78 12.58 33.02
C LYS A 25 -13.43 12.83 34.49
N SER A 26 -12.18 13.25 34.76
CA SER A 26 -11.88 14.05 35.94
C SER A 26 -10.77 15.06 35.66
N SER A 27 -11.12 16.33 35.85
CA SER A 27 -10.29 17.51 35.81
C SER A 27 -9.81 17.92 37.22
N LYS A 28 -8.91 18.92 37.25
CA LYS A 28 -8.19 19.59 38.38
C LYS A 28 -6.76 19.05 38.52
N GLY A 29 -5.67 19.80 38.27
CA GLY A 29 -5.42 21.22 38.40
C GLY A 29 -4.62 21.47 39.68
N ILE A 30 -3.41 22.03 39.60
CA ILE A 30 -2.78 22.92 40.61
C ILE A 30 -1.47 23.55 40.07
N ARG A 31 -1.52 24.89 40.12
CA ARG A 31 -0.54 26.01 40.17
C ARG A 31 0.96 25.80 40.47
N GLY A 32 1.75 26.66 39.79
CA GLY A 32 2.74 27.60 40.37
C GLY A 32 4.19 27.08 40.46
N SER A 33 5.28 27.82 40.23
CA SER A 33 5.54 29.27 40.17
C SER A 33 7.00 29.52 39.72
N LYS A 34 7.28 30.71 39.15
CA LYS A 34 8.53 31.51 39.16
C LYS A 34 9.82 30.82 38.65
N GLY A 35 10.59 31.33 37.68
CA GLY A 35 10.89 32.70 37.27
C GLY A 35 12.40 32.88 37.32
N SER A 36 13.06 33.28 36.23
CA SER A 36 14.36 34.00 36.20
C SER A 36 14.75 34.37 34.76
N LYS A 37 14.96 35.67 34.52
CA LYS A 37 15.68 36.25 33.37
C LYS A 37 17.20 36.07 33.58
N PRO A 38 18.01 36.10 32.50
CA PRO A 38 18.70 37.36 32.21
C PRO A 38 18.79 37.73 30.71
N SER A 39 18.90 39.04 30.49
CA SER A 39 19.39 39.75 29.30
C SER A 39 20.76 39.22 28.83
N SER A 40 21.31 39.39 27.63
CA SER A 40 21.21 40.45 26.61
C SER A 40 22.06 39.99 25.41
N LYS A 41 21.71 40.39 24.17
CA LYS A 41 22.57 41.15 23.22
C LYS A 41 22.05 41.08 21.79
N SER A 42 21.74 42.28 21.32
CA SER A 42 21.64 42.76 19.93
C SER A 42 22.53 42.04 18.91
N SER A 43 21.91 41.62 17.80
CA SER A 43 22.52 41.65 16.47
C SER A 43 21.48 42.09 15.43
N LYS A 44 21.76 43.23 14.79
CA LYS A 44 21.03 43.79 13.65
C LYS A 44 21.03 42.80 12.48
N GLY A 45 19.85 42.45 11.99
CA GLY A 45 19.66 41.67 10.76
C GLY A 45 18.44 42.19 10.01
N LYS A 46 18.62 42.46 8.72
CA LYS A 46 17.69 43.14 7.80
C LYS A 46 16.30 42.47 7.77
N THR A 47 15.26 43.24 8.01
CA THR A 47 13.86 42.87 7.72
C THR A 47 13.63 42.82 6.22
N SER A 48 13.62 41.61 5.65
CA SER A 48 12.86 41.31 4.44
C SER A 48 11.40 41.13 4.84
N LYS A 49 10.50 41.84 4.16
CA LYS A 49 9.05 41.62 4.24
C LYS A 49 8.77 40.21 3.69
N SER A 50 8.70 39.23 4.58
CA SER A 50 8.01 37.97 4.30
C SER A 50 6.52 38.27 4.41
N SER A 51 5.88 38.37 3.25
CA SER A 51 4.42 38.36 3.13
C SER A 51 3.95 36.98 3.59
N SER A 52 3.61 36.83 4.86
CA SER A 52 2.86 35.66 5.32
C SER A 52 1.47 35.73 4.70
N MET A 53 1.30 35.10 3.55
CA MET A 53 -0.04 34.78 3.05
C MET A 53 -0.65 33.80 4.06
N SER A 54 -1.46 34.33 4.98
CA SER A 54 -2.40 33.51 5.72
C SER A 54 -3.31 32.85 4.69
N MET A 55 -3.09 31.56 4.46
CA MET A 55 -4.05 30.72 3.74
C MET A 55 -5.32 30.76 4.58
N SER A 56 -6.30 31.56 4.15
CA SER A 56 -7.65 31.47 4.68
C SER A 56 -8.21 30.15 4.17
N TYR A 57 -8.12 29.10 4.99
CA TYR A 57 -9.02 27.97 4.81
C TYR A 57 -10.44 28.53 4.84
N PRO A 58 -11.32 28.17 3.88
CA PRO A 58 -12.73 28.47 4.05
C PRO A 58 -13.11 27.95 5.44
N SER A 59 -13.67 28.82 6.28
CA SER A 59 -14.23 28.45 7.58
C SER A 59 -15.54 27.66 7.38
N GLY A 60 -15.47 26.65 6.52
CA GLY A 60 -16.57 25.85 6.04
C GLY A 60 -16.50 24.50 6.71
N GLY A 61 -17.08 24.43 7.91
CA GLY A 61 -17.85 23.25 8.30
C GLY A 61 -19.15 23.18 7.48
N ASP A 62 -19.03 23.35 6.15
CA ASP A 62 -20.03 22.93 5.19
C ASP A 62 -19.71 21.44 4.98
N ASP A 63 -20.51 20.61 5.67
CA ASP A 63 -20.41 19.16 5.85
C ASP A 63 -19.48 18.42 4.87
N LEU A 64 -18.35 17.96 5.40
CA LEU A 64 -17.58 16.89 4.78
C LEU A 64 -18.54 15.74 4.43
N LYS A 65 -18.47 15.26 3.20
CA LYS A 65 -19.36 14.20 2.74
C LYS A 65 -19.01 12.92 3.48
N GLU A 66 -20.01 12.11 3.78
CA GLU A 66 -19.74 10.76 4.28
C GLU A 66 -18.98 9.94 3.24
N ILE A 67 -18.08 9.07 3.70
CA ILE A 67 -17.40 8.12 2.83
C ILE A 67 -18.47 7.25 2.16
N PRO A 68 -18.47 7.10 0.82
CA PRO A 68 -19.42 6.22 0.15
C PRO A 68 -19.32 4.80 0.72
N ILE A 69 -20.45 4.19 1.07
CA ILE A 69 -20.50 2.85 1.69
C ILE A 69 -21.02 1.81 0.69
N ASN A 70 -20.47 0.60 0.73
CA ASN A 70 -20.99 -0.57 0.06
C ASN A 70 -21.81 -1.43 1.04
N PRO A 71 -23.16 -1.46 0.92
CA PRO A 71 -23.99 -2.25 1.84
C PRO A 71 -23.77 -3.76 1.70
N ASP A 72 -23.25 -4.22 0.57
CA ASP A 72 -22.98 -5.63 0.28
C ASP A 72 -21.58 -6.07 0.74
N ASP A 73 -20.83 -5.20 1.41
CA ASP A 73 -19.49 -5.47 1.94
C ASP A 73 -19.38 -5.04 3.40
N PHE A 74 -20.27 -5.57 4.25
CA PHE A 74 -20.27 -5.36 5.70
C PHE A 74 -20.37 -3.88 6.13
N GLY A 75 -20.87 -2.99 5.26
CA GLY A 75 -20.91 -1.56 5.52
C GLY A 75 -19.54 -0.87 5.43
N GLU A 76 -18.57 -1.51 4.79
CA GLU A 76 -17.28 -0.91 4.47
C GLU A 76 -17.39 0.16 3.37
N PRO A 77 -16.38 1.04 3.23
CA PRO A 77 -16.33 1.96 2.12
C PRO A 77 -16.48 1.26 0.77
N ASP A 78 -17.18 1.91 -0.16
CA ASP A 78 -17.23 1.53 -1.56
C ASP A 78 -15.87 1.85 -2.22
N TRP A 79 -14.90 0.99 -1.92
CA TRP A 79 -13.51 1.14 -2.34
C TRP A 79 -13.38 1.19 -3.85
N VAL A 80 -14.19 0.42 -4.58
CA VAL A 80 -14.22 0.44 -6.04
C VAL A 80 -14.57 1.85 -6.53
N LYS A 81 -15.63 2.45 -5.98
CA LYS A 81 -16.02 3.82 -6.36
C LYS A 81 -14.98 4.86 -5.96
N ILE A 82 -14.40 4.76 -4.78
CA ILE A 82 -13.35 5.70 -4.31
C ILE A 82 -12.12 5.61 -5.22
N LEU A 83 -11.68 4.39 -5.55
CA LEU A 83 -10.57 4.13 -6.45
C LEU A 83 -10.85 4.61 -7.87
N GLU A 84 -12.03 4.35 -8.44
CA GLU A 84 -12.38 4.80 -9.81
C GLU A 84 -12.49 6.32 -9.95
N ILE A 85 -12.73 7.06 -8.86
CA ILE A 85 -12.65 8.53 -8.86
C ILE A 85 -11.20 8.98 -9.01
N ALA A 86 -10.30 8.43 -8.20
CA ALA A 86 -8.89 8.83 -8.15
C ALA A 86 -8.05 8.24 -9.30
N PHE A 87 -8.25 6.96 -9.61
CA PHE A 87 -7.52 6.15 -10.57
C PHE A 87 -8.48 5.58 -11.63
N PRO A 88 -9.14 6.44 -12.43
CA PRO A 88 -10.13 5.98 -13.40
C PRO A 88 -9.51 4.98 -14.37
N THR A 89 -10.17 3.86 -14.60
CA THR A 89 -9.71 2.84 -15.53
C THR A 89 -10.25 3.07 -16.94
N TRP A 90 -9.62 2.48 -17.95
CA TRP A 90 -10.24 2.33 -19.27
C TRP A 90 -11.16 1.10 -19.30
N ASP A 91 -11.81 0.85 -20.43
CA ASP A 91 -12.83 -0.20 -20.50
C ASP A 91 -12.20 -1.58 -20.26
N ALA A 92 -12.81 -2.38 -19.39
CA ALA A 92 -12.42 -3.78 -19.21
C ALA A 92 -12.70 -4.59 -20.49
N PRO A 93 -12.00 -5.73 -20.70
CA PRO A 93 -12.35 -6.64 -21.77
C PRO A 93 -13.81 -7.09 -21.65
N LYS A 94 -14.45 -7.40 -22.79
CA LYS A 94 -15.90 -7.68 -22.87
C LYS A 94 -16.35 -8.77 -21.90
N ASP A 95 -15.51 -9.78 -21.71
CA ASP A 95 -15.82 -10.94 -20.89
C ASP A 95 -15.20 -10.82 -19.48
N GLY A 96 -14.61 -9.67 -19.15
CA GLY A 96 -13.89 -9.41 -17.89
C GLY A 96 -12.37 -9.55 -18.03
N CYS A 97 -11.66 -9.35 -16.94
CA CYS A 97 -10.21 -9.57 -16.89
C CYS A 97 -9.89 -11.07 -16.97
N PRO A 98 -8.89 -11.50 -17.76
CA PRO A 98 -8.32 -12.84 -17.70
C PRO A 98 -8.26 -13.45 -16.30
N ARG A 99 -8.57 -14.75 -16.24
CA ARG A 99 -8.61 -15.53 -15.01
C ARG A 99 -8.16 -16.95 -15.26
N LEU A 100 -7.72 -17.64 -14.22
CA LEU A 100 -7.44 -19.06 -14.22
C LEU A 100 -8.72 -19.84 -13.92
N THR A 101 -8.81 -21.04 -14.50
CA THR A 101 -9.89 -22.01 -14.23
C THR A 101 -9.91 -22.46 -12.77
N GLU A 102 -8.74 -22.56 -12.15
CA GLU A 102 -8.53 -22.84 -10.73
C GLU A 102 -7.17 -22.26 -10.29
N MET A 103 -6.86 -22.30 -8.99
CA MET A 103 -5.58 -21.84 -8.47
C MET A 103 -4.43 -22.68 -9.08
N GLY A 104 -3.58 -22.04 -9.89
CA GLY A 104 -2.52 -22.71 -10.63
C GLY A 104 -2.97 -23.54 -11.82
N GLY A 105 -4.23 -23.43 -12.23
CA GLY A 105 -4.76 -24.04 -13.45
C GLY A 105 -4.47 -23.19 -14.69
N ASP A 106 -5.01 -23.62 -15.83
CA ASP A 106 -4.87 -22.92 -17.10
C ASP A 106 -5.69 -21.62 -17.15
N LEU A 107 -5.28 -20.70 -18.03
CA LEU A 107 -6.03 -19.49 -18.37
C LEU A 107 -7.39 -19.88 -18.96
N ASP A 108 -8.46 -19.32 -18.42
CA ASP A 108 -9.85 -19.60 -18.80
C ASP A 108 -10.06 -19.26 -20.29
N PRO A 109 -10.40 -20.25 -21.14
CA PRO A 109 -10.49 -20.07 -22.58
C PRO A 109 -11.67 -19.19 -23.00
N ASP A 110 -12.63 -18.95 -22.12
CA ASP A 110 -13.85 -18.19 -22.41
C ASP A 110 -13.64 -16.66 -22.32
N PHE A 111 -12.43 -16.20 -22.01
CA PHE A 111 -12.11 -14.77 -21.90
C PHE A 111 -11.60 -14.17 -23.22
N SER A 112 -12.10 -12.98 -23.54
CA SER A 112 -11.51 -12.16 -24.58
C SER A 112 -10.06 -11.82 -24.25
N GLN A 113 -9.13 -12.41 -25.01
CA GLN A 113 -7.72 -11.99 -25.03
C GLN A 113 -7.52 -10.60 -25.65
N THR A 114 -8.57 -10.02 -26.23
CA THR A 114 -8.52 -8.67 -26.81
C THR A 114 -8.86 -7.64 -25.75
N TYR A 115 -7.86 -6.85 -25.37
CA TYR A 115 -8.04 -5.66 -24.55
C TYR A 115 -8.57 -4.51 -25.41
N PRO A 116 -9.54 -3.71 -24.90
CA PRO A 116 -9.87 -2.43 -25.51
C PRO A 116 -8.63 -1.52 -25.58
N PRO A 117 -8.54 -0.62 -26.57
CA PRO A 117 -7.42 0.29 -26.67
C PRO A 117 -7.25 1.12 -25.39
N ALA A 118 -6.01 1.22 -24.92
CA ALA A 118 -5.64 2.09 -23.82
C ALA A 118 -6.13 3.54 -24.07
N LYS A 119 -6.72 4.15 -23.04
CA LYS A 119 -7.18 5.54 -23.07
C LYS A 119 -6.24 6.41 -22.23
N GLY A 120 -5.77 7.53 -22.81
CA GLY A 120 -4.88 8.45 -22.09
C GLY A 120 -5.50 8.96 -20.78
N GLY A 121 -4.68 9.06 -19.73
CA GLY A 121 -5.11 9.51 -18.41
C GLY A 121 -5.98 8.51 -17.64
N ARG A 122 -5.94 7.23 -18.03
CA ARG A 122 -6.66 6.13 -17.38
C ARG A 122 -5.75 4.93 -17.17
N PHE A 123 -6.06 4.13 -16.16
CA PHE A 123 -5.29 2.96 -15.75
C PHE A 123 -5.87 1.66 -16.31
N ASN A 124 -5.05 0.61 -16.33
CA ASN A 124 -5.46 -0.71 -16.77
C ASN A 124 -6.48 -1.31 -15.78
N PRO A 125 -7.69 -1.68 -16.19
CA PRO A 125 -8.70 -2.25 -15.29
C PRO A 125 -8.27 -3.57 -14.68
N CYS A 126 -7.29 -4.26 -15.28
CA CYS A 126 -6.83 -5.56 -14.84
C CYS A 126 -5.41 -5.49 -14.27
N TYR A 127 -5.28 -5.83 -12.98
CA TYR A 127 -4.03 -5.74 -12.25
C TYR A 127 -3.52 -7.13 -11.85
N TYR A 128 -2.55 -7.66 -12.59
CA TYR A 128 -2.16 -9.07 -12.48
C TYR A 128 -0.91 -9.34 -11.64
N THR A 129 -0.01 -8.38 -11.61
CA THR A 129 1.30 -8.49 -10.97
C THR A 129 1.83 -7.10 -10.69
N LYS A 130 2.77 -6.99 -9.74
CA LYS A 130 3.50 -5.74 -9.46
C LYS A 130 4.60 -5.45 -10.48
N ALA A 131 4.88 -6.37 -11.41
CA ALA A 131 5.89 -6.19 -12.47
C ALA A 131 5.69 -4.90 -13.27
N PHE A 132 4.45 -4.45 -13.40
CA PHE A 132 4.12 -3.24 -14.16
C PHE A 132 4.09 -1.96 -13.31
N ALA A 133 4.22 -2.07 -11.99
CA ALA A 133 4.07 -0.92 -11.11
C ALA A 133 5.15 0.14 -11.40
N GLY A 134 4.79 1.42 -11.38
CA GLY A 134 5.69 2.53 -11.68
C GLY A 134 5.85 2.86 -13.18
N LEU A 135 5.27 2.06 -14.08
CA LEU A 135 5.30 2.30 -15.52
C LEU A 135 4.16 3.19 -16.01
N ASP A 136 4.21 3.58 -17.30
CA ASP A 136 3.10 4.27 -17.97
C ASP A 136 1.81 3.47 -17.79
N PRO A 137 0.68 4.10 -17.40
CA PRO A 137 -0.61 3.43 -17.29
C PRO A 137 -0.99 2.61 -18.54
N LYS A 138 -0.58 3.06 -19.73
CA LYS A 138 -0.76 2.35 -21.01
C LYS A 138 -0.09 0.97 -21.06
N LEU A 139 0.98 0.79 -20.29
CA LEU A 139 1.71 -0.47 -20.16
C LEU A 139 1.19 -1.33 -19.01
N GLY A 140 0.06 -0.95 -18.39
CA GLY A 140 -0.50 -1.65 -17.24
C GLY A 140 -0.01 -1.12 -15.88
N GLY A 141 0.76 -0.03 -15.87
CA GLY A 141 1.38 0.45 -14.65
C GLY A 141 0.47 1.26 -13.75
N TYR A 142 0.21 0.72 -12.56
CA TYR A 142 -0.26 1.51 -11.44
C TYR A 142 0.92 2.13 -10.69
N PRO A 143 0.70 3.28 -10.02
CA PRO A 143 1.72 3.89 -9.18
C PRO A 143 2.25 2.88 -8.16
N THR A 144 3.53 2.95 -7.84
CA THR A 144 4.14 2.24 -6.71
C THR A 144 3.80 2.92 -5.39
N PRO A 145 4.09 2.29 -4.23
CA PRO A 145 4.04 2.97 -2.95
C PRO A 145 4.86 4.28 -2.94
N ILE A 146 6.01 4.31 -3.62
CA ILE A 146 6.87 5.51 -3.75
C ILE A 146 6.12 6.63 -4.49
N ASP A 147 5.47 6.33 -5.60
CA ASP A 147 4.69 7.32 -6.37
C ASP A 147 3.51 7.87 -5.57
N THR A 148 2.82 6.99 -4.85
CA THR A 148 1.72 7.40 -3.96
C THR A 148 2.20 8.12 -2.70
N ARG A 149 3.51 8.24 -2.50
CA ARG A 149 4.17 8.83 -1.32
C ARG A 149 3.82 8.12 -0.03
N TYR A 150 3.69 6.80 -0.08
CA TYR A 150 3.43 5.97 1.09
C TYR A 150 4.59 6.09 2.09
N PRO A 151 4.41 6.71 3.27
CA PRO A 151 5.52 7.08 4.14
C PRO A 151 6.16 5.89 4.84
N TYR A 152 5.45 4.76 4.90
CA TYR A 152 5.93 3.53 5.54
C TYR A 152 6.48 2.51 4.55
N GLU A 153 6.76 2.86 3.30
CA GLU A 153 7.32 1.89 2.34
C GLU A 153 8.76 1.51 2.71
N PHE A 154 9.61 2.50 3.01
CA PHE A 154 11.04 2.30 3.26
C PHE A 154 11.70 1.42 2.17
N ALA A 155 11.47 1.76 0.90
CA ALA A 155 12.00 1.03 -0.23
C ALA A 155 13.54 0.99 -0.23
N ALA A 156 14.11 -0.14 -0.66
CA ALA A 156 15.52 -0.32 -0.87
C ALA A 156 16.03 0.62 -1.98
N PRO A 157 17.22 1.20 -1.82
CA PRO A 157 17.82 2.06 -2.84
C PRO A 157 18.05 1.28 -4.14
N TYR A 158 18.03 1.99 -5.27
CA TYR A 158 18.25 1.38 -6.58
C TYR A 158 19.76 1.16 -6.88
N ASN A 159 20.46 0.29 -6.16
CA ASN A 159 21.89 0.02 -6.40
C ASN A 159 22.18 -1.24 -7.22
N GLN A 160 21.22 -1.67 -8.04
CA GLN A 160 21.26 -2.85 -8.89
C GLN A 160 21.32 -4.17 -8.11
N GLN A 161 20.72 -4.22 -6.91
CA GLN A 161 20.61 -5.45 -6.14
C GLN A 161 19.25 -6.15 -6.32
N PRO A 162 19.17 -7.43 -5.93
CA PRO A 162 17.89 -8.07 -5.69
C PRO A 162 17.04 -7.24 -4.72
N GLY A 163 15.81 -6.92 -5.12
CA GLY A 163 14.85 -6.19 -4.30
C GLY A 163 14.89 -4.66 -4.39
N ASP A 164 15.64 -4.08 -5.32
CA ASP A 164 15.63 -2.64 -5.60
C ASP A 164 14.21 -2.08 -5.75
N GLY A 165 13.91 -1.02 -5.01
CA GLY A 165 12.58 -0.40 -4.97
C GLY A 165 11.56 -1.14 -4.09
N SER A 166 11.88 -2.33 -3.56
CA SER A 166 11.04 -3.09 -2.63
C SER A 166 11.41 -2.83 -1.17
N THR A 167 10.62 -3.34 -0.22
CA THR A 167 10.91 -3.25 1.22
C THR A 167 12.06 -4.14 1.71
N HIS A 168 12.71 -4.90 0.82
CA HIS A 168 13.80 -5.83 1.14
C HIS A 168 15.16 -5.24 0.75
N HIS A 169 16.03 -5.06 1.73
CA HIS A 169 17.32 -4.36 1.60
C HIS A 169 18.47 -5.36 1.47
N CYS A 170 18.55 -6.06 0.35
CA CYS A 170 19.71 -6.92 0.06
C CYS A 170 21.00 -6.08 -0.07
N ALA A 171 22.16 -6.71 0.12
CA ALA A 171 23.44 -6.03 -0.10
C ALA A 171 23.60 -5.64 -1.58
N ALA A 172 24.26 -4.51 -1.85
CA ALA A 172 24.49 -4.02 -3.22
C ALA A 172 25.26 -5.01 -4.11
N ASP A 173 26.04 -5.91 -3.51
CA ASP A 173 26.80 -6.96 -4.18
C ASP A 173 26.19 -8.37 -4.00
N ALA A 174 24.94 -8.45 -3.55
CA ALA A 174 24.25 -9.72 -3.38
C ALA A 174 24.16 -10.49 -4.71
N ALA A 175 24.33 -11.80 -4.63
CA ALA A 175 24.23 -12.67 -5.80
C ALA A 175 22.81 -12.66 -6.37
N ASN A 176 22.70 -12.89 -7.68
CA ASN A 176 21.44 -12.86 -8.41
C ASN A 176 20.43 -13.95 -7.98
N ASP A 177 20.90 -14.98 -7.27
CA ASP A 177 20.12 -16.09 -6.73
C ASP A 177 19.88 -15.96 -5.21
N VAL A 178 20.20 -14.80 -4.60
CA VAL A 178 20.00 -14.58 -3.17
C VAL A 178 18.52 -14.70 -2.81
N ASP A 179 18.26 -15.34 -1.67
CA ASP A 179 16.93 -15.38 -1.11
C ASP A 179 16.50 -14.03 -0.58
N ILE A 180 15.75 -13.30 -1.41
CA ILE A 180 15.26 -11.95 -1.09
C ILE A 180 14.40 -11.93 0.17
N GLY A 181 13.67 -13.01 0.47
CA GLY A 181 12.87 -13.13 1.68
C GLY A 181 13.69 -13.12 2.97
N LYS A 182 15.01 -13.35 2.87
CA LYS A 182 15.97 -13.25 3.98
C LYS A 182 16.66 -11.90 4.07
N CYS A 183 16.47 -11.02 3.10
CA CYS A 183 17.07 -9.69 3.15
C CYS A 183 16.42 -8.85 4.26
N PRO A 184 17.20 -8.00 4.95
CA PRO A 184 16.67 -7.13 5.99
C PRO A 184 15.48 -6.30 5.50
N LYS A 185 14.46 -6.18 6.34
CA LYS A 185 13.40 -5.19 6.19
C LYS A 185 13.51 -4.19 7.32
N ILE A 186 13.04 -2.97 7.12
CA ILE A 186 12.88 -1.99 8.19
C ILE A 186 11.63 -2.37 9.00
N LYS A 187 11.66 -3.51 9.70
CA LYS A 187 10.60 -4.02 10.57
C LYS A 187 11.20 -4.61 11.83
N ILE A 188 10.66 -4.20 12.97
CA ILE A 188 11.25 -4.43 14.29
C ILE A 188 10.40 -5.45 15.07
N GLY A 189 10.99 -6.63 15.27
CA GLY A 189 10.99 -7.35 16.55
C GLY A 189 9.83 -8.25 16.98
N CYS A 190 8.57 -7.94 16.66
CA CYS A 190 7.47 -8.48 17.48
C CYS A 190 6.53 -9.53 16.83
N GLY A 191 6.66 -9.82 15.52
CA GLY A 191 5.85 -10.82 14.81
C GLY A 191 5.34 -10.36 13.44
N PRO A 192 4.51 -11.17 12.75
CA PRO A 192 3.97 -10.83 11.42
C PRO A 192 2.94 -9.70 11.45
N ASP A 193 2.23 -9.56 12.58
CA ASP A 193 1.08 -8.65 12.73
C ASP A 193 1.39 -7.45 13.63
N CYS A 194 2.67 -7.09 13.75
CA CYS A 194 3.06 -5.92 14.51
C CYS A 194 4.42 -5.35 14.11
N VAL A 195 4.67 -4.12 14.55
CA VAL A 195 5.94 -3.43 14.41
C VAL A 195 6.28 -2.75 15.74
N GLU A 196 7.49 -2.95 16.25
CA GLU A 196 8.01 -2.14 17.35
C GLU A 196 8.38 -0.76 16.82
N MET A 197 7.88 0.27 17.50
CA MET A 197 8.22 1.65 17.19
C MET A 197 9.61 1.98 17.72
N SER A 198 10.32 2.86 17.02
CA SER A 198 11.63 3.35 17.44
C SER A 198 11.76 4.84 17.20
N GLU A 199 12.11 5.59 18.25
CA GLU A 199 12.44 7.02 18.14
C GLU A 199 13.72 7.26 17.32
N ASP A 200 14.56 6.23 17.14
CA ASP A 200 15.77 6.29 16.32
C ASP A 200 15.45 6.24 14.81
N ASN A 201 14.19 6.02 14.43
CA ASN A 201 13.79 6.10 13.03
C ASN A 201 13.61 7.56 12.61
N GLU A 202 14.57 8.07 11.84
CA GLU A 202 14.66 9.48 11.44
C GLU A 202 13.45 10.00 10.63
N PHE A 203 12.62 9.12 10.08
CA PHE A 203 11.49 9.49 9.22
C PHE A 203 10.13 9.41 9.91
N SER A 204 9.89 8.34 10.66
CA SER A 204 8.66 8.12 11.41
C SER A 204 8.94 7.09 12.50
N PRO A 205 8.42 7.26 13.73
CA PRO A 205 8.58 6.28 14.78
C PRO A 205 7.97 4.91 14.43
N ILE A 206 7.09 4.81 13.43
CA ILE A 206 6.24 3.64 13.15
C ILE A 206 6.93 2.56 12.30
N GLY A 207 8.07 2.82 11.66
CA GLY A 207 8.75 1.82 10.82
C GLY A 207 7.89 1.34 9.65
N HIS A 208 8.31 0.28 8.92
CA HIS A 208 7.49 -0.23 7.81
C HIS A 208 6.26 -0.95 8.36
N ILE A 209 5.06 -0.48 8.03
CA ILE A 209 3.79 -1.18 8.24
C ILE A 209 3.10 -1.44 6.89
N PRO A 210 2.21 -2.44 6.78
CA PRO A 210 1.41 -2.64 5.57
C PRO A 210 0.40 -1.50 5.34
N PRO A 211 0.08 -1.11 4.09
CA PRO A 211 -0.73 0.08 3.83
C PRO A 211 -2.22 -0.05 4.24
N PHE A 212 -2.72 -1.26 4.49
CA PHE A 212 -4.06 -1.45 5.05
C PHE A 212 -4.20 -0.91 6.49
N VAL A 213 -3.08 -0.77 7.22
CA VAL A 213 -3.08 -0.22 8.59
C VAL A 213 -3.40 1.28 8.59
N PRO A 214 -2.63 2.16 7.91
CA PRO A 214 -2.99 3.58 7.81
C PRO A 214 -4.30 3.80 7.05
N LEU A 215 -4.65 2.96 6.07
CA LEU A 215 -5.96 3.02 5.42
C LEU A 215 -7.11 2.89 6.43
N ALA A 216 -7.03 1.88 7.31
CA ALA A 216 -8.02 1.68 8.36
C ALA A 216 -8.01 2.80 9.40
N ALA A 217 -6.84 3.30 9.79
CA ALA A 217 -6.72 4.42 10.74
C ALA A 217 -7.40 5.70 10.20
N VAL A 218 -7.10 6.05 8.94
CA VAL A 218 -7.71 7.20 8.26
C VAL A 218 -9.23 7.04 8.11
N LYS A 219 -9.69 5.84 7.70
CA LYS A 219 -11.13 5.51 7.64
C LYS A 219 -11.81 5.75 8.99
N ASN A 220 -11.25 5.20 10.06
CA ASN A 220 -11.85 5.26 11.39
C ASN A 220 -11.87 6.69 11.94
N ALA A 221 -10.76 7.42 11.79
CA ALA A 221 -10.64 8.82 12.20
C ALA A 221 -11.58 9.75 11.44
N TYR A 222 -11.78 9.53 10.14
CA TYR A 222 -12.74 10.31 9.37
C TYR A 222 -14.18 10.07 9.86
N ASN A 223 -14.52 8.81 10.14
CA ASN A 223 -15.87 8.42 10.55
C ASN A 223 -16.19 8.77 12.02
N SER A 224 -15.19 8.98 12.88
CA SER A 224 -15.43 9.40 14.27
C SER A 224 -15.99 10.82 14.36
N GLY A 225 -15.60 11.69 13.41
CA GLY A 225 -15.93 13.11 13.43
C GLY A 225 -15.20 13.90 14.53
N ASP A 226 -14.20 13.29 15.19
CA ASP A 226 -13.47 13.89 16.33
C ASP A 226 -12.29 14.77 15.92
N HIS A 227 -11.98 14.84 14.61
CA HIS A 227 -10.85 15.62 14.08
C HIS A 227 -11.34 16.76 13.18
N ASP A 228 -10.66 17.92 13.23
CA ASP A 228 -10.78 18.92 12.17
C ASP A 228 -9.96 18.46 10.95
N VAL A 229 -10.55 17.55 10.17
CA VAL A 229 -9.92 16.90 9.02
C VAL A 229 -9.23 17.90 8.09
N CYS A 230 -9.87 19.01 7.73
CA CYS A 230 -9.33 19.91 6.72
C CYS A 230 -8.13 20.73 7.20
N SER A 231 -8.11 21.15 8.46
CA SER A 231 -7.00 21.95 8.99
C SER A 231 -5.91 21.10 9.63
N GLU A 232 -6.26 19.96 10.23
CA GLU A 232 -5.32 19.07 10.91
C GLU A 232 -4.60 18.13 9.96
N TRP A 233 -5.25 17.65 8.89
CA TRP A 233 -4.67 16.58 8.06
C TRP A 233 -3.88 17.13 6.88
N PHE A 234 -4.27 18.28 6.33
CA PHE A 234 -3.70 18.78 5.09
C PHE A 234 -3.13 20.20 5.22
N ASP A 235 -2.00 20.46 4.57
CA ASP A 235 -1.36 21.79 4.52
C ASP A 235 -1.34 22.41 3.11
N GLY A 236 -1.84 21.67 2.11
CA GLY A 236 -1.84 22.05 0.70
C GLY A 236 -0.46 22.02 0.01
N ASN A 237 0.61 21.61 0.72
CA ASN A 237 1.96 21.45 0.17
C ASN A 237 2.38 19.98 0.08
N SER A 238 1.73 19.10 0.86
CA SER A 238 2.01 17.66 0.93
C SER A 238 1.54 16.86 -0.30
N GLY A 239 1.22 17.52 -1.41
CA GLY A 239 0.76 16.86 -2.63
C GLY A 239 -0.63 16.23 -2.56
N CYS A 240 -1.48 16.73 -1.65
CA CYS A 240 -2.81 16.21 -1.33
C CYS A 240 -2.81 14.90 -0.50
N ASN A 241 -1.65 14.49 0.01
CA ASN A 241 -1.55 13.46 1.04
C ASN A 241 -1.80 14.05 2.43
N ILE A 242 -2.16 13.20 3.39
CA ILE A 242 -2.20 13.55 4.81
C ILE A 242 -0.76 13.83 5.27
N LYS A 243 -0.55 14.84 6.10
CA LYS A 243 0.77 15.11 6.67
C LYS A 243 1.26 13.89 7.45
N ILE A 244 2.54 13.55 7.33
CA ILE A 244 3.12 12.35 7.95
C ILE A 244 2.95 12.37 9.47
N ASP A 245 3.15 13.53 10.13
CA ASP A 245 2.96 13.68 11.58
C ASP A 245 1.53 13.36 12.01
N LYS A 246 0.54 13.77 11.21
CA LYS A 246 -0.86 13.45 11.47
C LYS A 246 -1.16 11.99 11.16
N LEU A 247 -0.63 11.44 10.06
CA LEU A 247 -0.84 10.02 9.74
C LEU A 247 -0.25 9.12 10.83
N ASP A 248 0.93 9.47 11.37
CA ASP A 248 1.55 8.79 12.51
C ASP A 248 0.66 8.86 13.76
N GLU A 249 0.11 10.03 14.08
CA GLU A 249 -0.84 10.22 15.18
C GLU A 249 -2.05 9.28 15.02
N LEU A 250 -2.66 9.24 13.83
CA LEU A 250 -3.83 8.39 13.56
C LEU A 250 -3.48 6.90 13.67
N VAL A 251 -2.35 6.46 13.11
CA VAL A 251 -1.94 5.05 13.21
C VAL A 251 -1.70 4.66 14.67
N ILE A 252 -1.03 5.51 15.45
CA ILE A 252 -0.79 5.27 16.88
C ILE A 252 -2.10 5.26 17.67
N GLU A 253 -3.03 6.17 17.36
CA GLU A 253 -4.34 6.25 18.03
C GLU A 253 -5.15 4.96 17.88
N TYR A 254 -5.21 4.40 16.67
CA TYR A 254 -6.07 3.25 16.37
C TYR A 254 -5.38 1.89 16.54
N PHE A 255 -4.05 1.82 16.44
CA PHE A 255 -3.30 0.56 16.44
C PHE A 255 -2.13 0.53 17.45
N GLY A 256 -1.88 1.62 18.16
CA GLY A 256 -0.82 1.71 19.16
C GLY A 256 -1.13 0.91 20.43
N VAL A 257 -0.21 0.01 20.80
CA VAL A 257 -0.26 -0.77 22.05
C VAL A 257 1.11 -0.72 22.72
N GLY A 258 1.28 0.19 23.68
CA GLY A 258 2.58 0.45 24.29
C GLY A 258 3.54 1.07 23.27
N ASN A 259 4.69 0.44 23.04
CA ASN A 259 5.68 0.84 22.04
C ASN A 259 5.53 0.09 20.70
N GLN A 260 4.37 -0.49 20.42
CA GLN A 260 4.12 -1.30 19.23
C GLN A 260 2.92 -0.77 18.46
N ILE A 261 2.94 -0.94 17.14
CA ILE A 261 1.74 -0.93 16.29
C ILE A 261 1.31 -2.39 16.10
N LYS A 262 0.08 -2.73 16.51
CA LYS A 262 -0.48 -4.09 16.36
C LYS A 262 -1.70 -4.04 15.45
N PHE A 263 -1.76 -4.95 14.49
CA PHE A 263 -2.85 -5.00 13.52
C PHE A 263 -3.35 -6.42 13.32
N GLN A 264 -4.44 -6.56 12.59
CA GLN A 264 -4.96 -7.85 12.12
C GLN A 264 -4.63 -8.01 10.63
N PRO A 265 -4.69 -9.23 10.07
CA PRO A 265 -4.68 -9.41 8.63
C PRO A 265 -5.95 -8.79 7.99
N PRO A 266 -5.89 -8.27 6.77
CA PRO A 266 -6.98 -7.53 6.12
C PRO A 266 -8.07 -8.46 5.52
N ILE A 267 -8.41 -9.52 6.24
CA ILE A 267 -9.30 -10.62 5.81
C ILE A 267 -10.52 -10.72 6.74
N LEU A 268 -11.42 -11.66 6.46
CA LEU A 268 -12.49 -12.00 7.40
C LEU A 268 -11.93 -12.93 8.49
N LEU A 269 -12.15 -12.56 9.76
CA LEU A 269 -11.88 -13.40 10.91
C LEU A 269 -13.21 -13.99 11.39
N ASP A 270 -13.34 -15.31 11.30
CA ASP A 270 -14.57 -16.04 11.64
C ASP A 270 -15.84 -15.49 10.94
N GLY A 271 -15.67 -15.05 9.69
CA GLY A 271 -16.76 -14.50 8.85
C GLY A 271 -17.09 -13.03 9.12
N VAL A 272 -16.29 -12.33 9.93
CA VAL A 272 -16.47 -10.91 10.27
C VAL A 272 -15.25 -10.10 9.81
N PRO A 273 -15.42 -8.87 9.30
CA PRO A 273 -14.31 -7.98 8.99
C PRO A 273 -13.34 -7.82 10.17
N SER A 274 -12.05 -8.05 9.93
CA SER A 274 -10.99 -7.64 10.85
C SER A 274 -10.91 -6.11 10.98
N SER A 275 -10.14 -5.63 11.96
CA SER A 275 -9.90 -4.19 12.17
C SER A 275 -9.25 -3.48 10.97
N THR A 276 -8.65 -4.24 10.07
CA THR A 276 -7.90 -3.79 8.88
C THR A 276 -8.48 -4.37 7.59
N TYR A 277 -9.70 -4.94 7.65
CA TYR A 277 -10.33 -5.59 6.53
C TYR A 277 -10.38 -4.70 5.29
N TYR A 278 -9.97 -5.28 4.17
CA TYR A 278 -10.00 -4.60 2.88
C TYR A 278 -10.18 -5.63 1.75
N LYS A 279 -11.43 -5.74 1.28
CA LYS A 279 -11.88 -6.78 0.33
C LYS A 279 -11.06 -6.87 -0.95
N LEU A 280 -10.60 -5.73 -1.49
CA LEU A 280 -9.92 -5.69 -2.79
C LEU A 280 -8.47 -6.15 -2.73
N GLU A 281 -7.87 -6.30 -1.55
CA GLU A 281 -6.55 -6.94 -1.44
C GLU A 281 -6.68 -8.45 -1.59
N TYR A 282 -7.71 -9.11 -1.05
CA TYR A 282 -7.83 -10.58 -1.11
C TYR A 282 -8.96 -11.10 -2.02
N GLY A 283 -9.58 -10.22 -2.81
CA GLY A 283 -10.56 -10.59 -3.84
C GLY A 283 -11.85 -11.26 -3.32
N GLY A 284 -12.09 -11.26 -2.01
CA GLY A 284 -13.26 -11.90 -1.38
C GLY A 284 -13.12 -13.41 -1.07
N GLU A 285 -11.90 -13.92 -0.91
CA GLU A 285 -11.51 -15.22 -0.31
C GLU A 285 -12.41 -16.45 -0.58
N GLN A 286 -12.02 -17.22 -1.58
CA GLN A 286 -11.72 -18.67 -1.58
C GLN A 286 -11.13 -18.95 -2.98
N PRO A 287 -9.95 -19.59 -3.14
CA PRO A 287 -9.19 -20.36 -2.16
C PRO A 287 -7.91 -19.68 -1.64
N ALA A 288 -7.81 -18.34 -1.63
CA ALA A 288 -6.60 -17.60 -1.24
C ALA A 288 -6.00 -17.99 0.14
N CYS A 289 -6.84 -18.55 1.02
CA CYS A 289 -6.44 -19.20 2.26
C CYS A 289 -6.95 -20.65 2.29
N ASN A 290 -6.04 -21.62 2.10
CA ASN A 290 -6.31 -23.05 2.30
C ASN A 290 -5.45 -23.58 3.45
N ASP A 291 -6.02 -24.44 4.30
CA ASP A 291 -5.32 -25.13 5.39
C ASP A 291 -4.52 -24.20 6.33
N GLY A 292 -5.02 -22.99 6.58
CA GLY A 292 -4.36 -22.01 7.44
C GLY A 292 -3.09 -21.38 6.83
N LYS A 293 -2.81 -21.61 5.54
CA LYS A 293 -1.75 -20.93 4.79
C LYS A 293 -2.38 -19.96 3.80
N CYS A 294 -2.48 -18.70 4.22
CA CYS A 294 -2.77 -17.60 3.32
C CYS A 294 -1.46 -17.24 2.61
N PHE A 295 -1.37 -17.43 1.29
CA PHE A 295 -0.17 -17.07 0.51
C PHE A 295 -0.12 -15.58 0.16
N GLY A 296 -0.85 -14.74 0.90
CA GLY A 296 -1.17 -13.39 0.46
C GLY A 296 -2.13 -13.43 -0.73
N PRO A 297 -2.38 -12.29 -1.38
CA PRO A 297 -3.13 -12.27 -2.64
C PRO A 297 -2.33 -12.84 -3.81
N HIS A 298 -1.09 -13.26 -3.57
CA HIS A 298 -0.15 -13.77 -4.54
C HIS A 298 -0.17 -15.30 -4.58
N TYR A 299 0.03 -15.88 -5.75
CA TYR A 299 0.08 -17.32 -5.97
C TYR A 299 1.40 -17.75 -6.61
N CYS A 300 2.20 -18.47 -5.82
CA CYS A 300 3.34 -19.22 -6.33
C CYS A 300 2.96 -20.70 -6.46
N THR A 301 3.33 -21.34 -7.57
CA THR A 301 3.21 -22.80 -7.69
C THR A 301 4.03 -23.50 -6.59
N LYS A 302 3.66 -24.76 -6.31
CA LYS A 302 4.36 -25.57 -5.31
C LYS A 302 5.86 -25.68 -5.61
N ASP A 303 6.24 -25.82 -6.87
CA ASP A 303 7.65 -25.96 -7.26
C ASP A 303 8.42 -24.66 -7.01
N VAL A 304 7.83 -23.52 -7.37
CA VAL A 304 8.37 -22.18 -7.06
C VAL A 304 8.50 -21.97 -5.56
N GLY A 305 7.45 -22.28 -4.78
CA GLY A 305 7.48 -22.18 -3.32
C GLY A 305 8.53 -23.10 -2.68
N ASN A 306 8.74 -24.30 -3.22
CA ASN A 306 9.73 -25.26 -2.72
C ASN A 306 11.17 -24.90 -3.09
N ALA A 307 11.39 -24.28 -4.24
CA ALA A 307 12.72 -23.82 -4.65
C ALA A 307 13.28 -22.81 -3.65
N GLY A 308 12.40 -22.06 -2.97
CA GLY A 308 12.78 -20.98 -2.08
C GLY A 308 13.40 -19.81 -2.85
N GLY A 309 13.92 -18.83 -2.13
CA GLY A 309 14.59 -17.68 -2.74
C GLY A 309 13.67 -16.59 -3.28
N ILE A 310 12.35 -16.80 -3.24
CA ILE A 310 11.35 -15.92 -3.82
C ILE A 310 10.48 -15.35 -2.71
N TRP A 311 10.33 -14.03 -2.72
CA TRP A 311 9.29 -13.37 -1.94
C TRP A 311 7.96 -13.45 -2.69
N GLY A 312 6.90 -13.83 -1.98
CA GLY A 312 5.57 -14.07 -2.55
C GLY A 312 5.05 -12.92 -3.43
N ASP A 313 5.40 -11.67 -3.14
CA ASP A 313 4.93 -10.52 -3.93
C ASP A 313 5.46 -10.49 -5.38
N PHE A 314 6.47 -11.30 -5.71
CA PHE A 314 6.94 -11.50 -7.09
C PHE A 314 6.15 -12.56 -7.87
N CYS A 315 5.22 -13.25 -7.21
CA CYS A 315 4.30 -14.16 -7.84
C CYS A 315 3.03 -13.40 -8.31
N PRO A 316 2.36 -13.84 -9.39
CA PRO A 316 1.12 -13.22 -9.86
C PRO A 316 0.02 -13.29 -8.79
N TYR A 317 -0.97 -12.39 -8.86
CA TYR A 317 -2.11 -12.46 -7.94
C TYR A 317 -3.01 -13.69 -8.21
N VAL A 318 -3.88 -14.04 -7.25
CA VAL A 318 -4.90 -15.07 -7.42
C VAL A 318 -6.00 -14.54 -8.32
N HIS A 319 -6.06 -15.05 -9.55
CA HIS A 319 -6.98 -14.60 -10.59
C HIS A 319 -8.06 -15.63 -10.87
N THR A 320 -8.89 -15.97 -9.89
CA THR A 320 -10.00 -16.92 -10.08
C THR A 320 -11.36 -16.23 -9.89
N GLY A 321 -12.39 -16.70 -10.58
CA GLY A 321 -13.76 -16.21 -10.38
C GLY A 321 -14.05 -14.84 -11.01
N GLU A 322 -15.17 -14.24 -10.63
CA GLU A 322 -15.68 -12.98 -11.22
C GLU A 322 -14.89 -11.73 -10.79
N ASN A 323 -14.14 -11.82 -9.69
CA ASN A 323 -13.31 -10.72 -9.17
C ASN A 323 -11.87 -10.72 -9.69
N SER A 324 -11.55 -11.59 -10.65
CA SER A 324 -10.20 -11.66 -11.25
C SER A 324 -9.75 -10.31 -11.81
N GLY A 325 -8.49 -9.95 -11.59
CA GLY A 325 -7.91 -8.68 -12.04
C GLY A 325 -8.45 -7.42 -11.33
N LEU A 326 -9.45 -7.54 -10.44
CA LEU A 326 -10.00 -6.42 -9.66
C LEU A 326 -9.17 -6.11 -8.40
N TYR A 327 -8.09 -6.85 -8.16
CA TYR A 327 -7.16 -6.57 -7.06
C TYR A 327 -6.71 -5.11 -7.09
N ARG A 328 -6.69 -4.45 -5.93
CA ARG A 328 -6.08 -3.13 -5.78
C ARG A 328 -5.26 -3.11 -4.51
N HIS A 329 -4.02 -2.61 -4.62
CA HIS A 329 -3.13 -2.57 -3.47
C HIS A 329 -3.63 -1.53 -2.46
N PRO A 330 -3.62 -1.81 -1.14
CA PRO A 330 -4.07 -0.86 -0.13
C PRO A 330 -3.41 0.52 -0.19
N HIS A 331 -2.18 0.65 -0.70
CA HIS A 331 -1.56 1.98 -0.85
C HIS A 331 -2.27 2.85 -1.90
N LEU A 332 -2.84 2.23 -2.95
CA LEU A 332 -3.68 2.94 -3.93
C LEU A 332 -5.00 3.38 -3.28
N ALA A 333 -5.59 2.52 -2.45
CA ALA A 333 -6.81 2.88 -1.72
C ALA A 333 -6.58 4.00 -0.72
N LEU A 334 -5.43 3.99 -0.01
CA LEU A 334 -5.02 5.09 0.86
C LEU A 334 -4.88 6.38 0.06
N ALA A 335 -4.10 6.37 -1.03
CA ALA A 335 -3.92 7.55 -1.87
C ALA A 335 -5.24 8.06 -2.47
N ALA A 336 -6.16 7.17 -2.84
CA ALA A 336 -7.48 7.53 -3.32
C ALA A 336 -8.33 8.19 -2.24
N LEU A 337 -8.33 7.63 -1.02
CA LEU A 337 -9.06 8.18 0.12
C LEU A 337 -8.49 9.54 0.52
N GLU A 338 -7.17 9.66 0.66
CA GLU A 338 -6.49 10.93 0.94
C GLU A 338 -6.87 12.00 -0.08
N LEU A 339 -6.80 11.68 -1.37
CA LEU A 339 -7.15 12.63 -2.44
C LEU A 339 -8.63 12.99 -2.42
N TRP A 340 -9.51 12.03 -2.16
CA TRP A 340 -10.95 12.27 -2.06
C TRP A 340 -11.30 13.19 -0.90
N ILE A 341 -10.65 13.04 0.26
CA ILE A 341 -10.81 13.95 1.40
C ILE A 341 -10.18 15.31 1.08
N ALA A 342 -8.95 15.34 0.57
CA ALA A 342 -8.23 16.56 0.26
C ALA A 342 -8.96 17.41 -0.79
N ASN A 343 -9.62 16.77 -1.78
CA ASN A 343 -10.46 17.45 -2.76
C ASN A 343 -11.66 18.16 -2.12
N GLN A 344 -12.22 17.63 -1.04
CA GLN A 344 -13.31 18.30 -0.31
C GLN A 344 -12.80 19.51 0.48
N CYS A 345 -11.62 19.37 1.09
CA CYS A 345 -11.01 20.44 1.88
C CYS A 345 -10.41 21.56 1.01
N MET A 346 -9.83 21.21 -0.14
CA MET A 346 -9.04 22.11 -0.99
C MET A 346 -9.26 21.81 -2.49
N PRO A 347 -10.49 21.91 -3.03
CA PRO A 347 -10.81 21.48 -4.41
C PRO A 347 -10.02 22.22 -5.50
N SER A 348 -9.54 23.44 -5.23
CA SER A 348 -8.72 24.21 -6.18
C SER A 348 -7.26 23.76 -6.25
N LYS A 349 -6.77 23.02 -5.26
CA LYS A 349 -5.40 22.49 -5.18
C LYS A 349 -5.34 20.98 -5.37
N CYS A 350 -6.36 20.29 -4.88
CA CYS A 350 -6.46 18.84 -4.87
C CYS A 350 -7.59 18.43 -5.80
N PRO A 351 -7.30 18.02 -7.04
CA PRO A 351 -8.31 17.53 -7.97
C PRO A 351 -8.82 16.15 -7.54
N SER A 352 -9.89 15.69 -8.17
CA SER A 352 -10.45 14.37 -7.86
C SER A 352 -9.67 13.20 -8.46
N LYS A 353 -8.87 13.44 -9.51
CA LYS A 353 -8.07 12.42 -10.19
C LYS A 353 -6.61 12.52 -9.77
N TRP A 354 -5.98 11.39 -9.52
CA TRP A 354 -4.62 11.32 -9.01
C TRP A 354 -3.59 11.85 -10.01
N LEU A 355 -3.73 11.55 -11.30
CA LEU A 355 -2.83 12.06 -12.34
C LEU A 355 -2.85 13.60 -12.47
N ASP A 356 -3.95 14.23 -12.05
CA ASP A 356 -4.06 15.69 -12.04
C ASP A 356 -3.52 16.30 -10.73
N SER A 357 -3.34 15.48 -9.69
CA SER A 357 -2.86 15.93 -8.37
C SER A 357 -1.36 16.25 -8.39
N PRO A 358 -0.84 17.03 -7.43
CA PRO A 358 0.61 17.28 -7.36
C PRO A 358 1.43 16.01 -7.07
N ALA A 359 0.83 14.96 -6.49
CA ALA A 359 1.49 13.67 -6.30
C ALA A 359 1.61 12.89 -7.62
N GLY A 360 0.55 12.85 -8.43
CA GLY A 360 0.56 12.16 -9.73
C GLY A 360 1.09 12.96 -10.90
N ALA A 361 1.32 14.26 -10.73
CA ALA A 361 1.85 15.14 -11.76
C ALA A 361 3.23 14.64 -12.23
N GLY A 362 3.32 14.26 -13.50
CA GLY A 362 4.56 13.77 -14.11
C GLY A 362 4.79 12.27 -13.96
N TYR A 363 3.85 11.52 -13.37
CA TYR A 363 3.92 10.07 -13.27
C TYR A 363 4.21 9.42 -14.62
N ALA A 364 5.21 8.53 -14.65
CA ALA A 364 5.67 7.77 -15.80
C ALA A 364 6.03 8.58 -17.07
N GLN A 365 6.17 9.91 -16.99
CA GLN A 365 6.53 10.74 -18.15
C GLN A 365 8.02 10.69 -18.50
N ASN A 366 8.86 10.28 -17.55
CA ASN A 366 10.30 10.16 -17.74
C ASN A 366 10.69 8.74 -17.35
N VAL A 367 11.14 7.94 -18.31
CA VAL A 367 11.56 6.56 -18.05
C VAL A 367 12.72 6.48 -17.07
N LYS A 368 13.62 7.46 -17.11
CA LYS A 368 14.69 7.56 -16.10
C LYS A 368 14.14 7.92 -14.72
N LYS A 369 12.88 8.38 -14.62
CA LYS A 369 11.97 8.60 -13.47
C LYS A 369 11.47 7.41 -12.68
N THR A 370 11.60 6.21 -13.24
CA THR A 370 10.75 5.11 -12.81
C THR A 370 11.01 4.74 -11.35
N THR A 371 9.92 4.40 -10.67
CA THR A 371 9.87 3.93 -9.28
C THR A 371 9.48 2.45 -9.23
N GLY A 372 9.47 1.78 -10.39
CA GLY A 372 9.20 0.35 -10.50
C GLY A 372 10.22 -0.46 -9.72
N ILE A 373 9.77 -1.57 -9.15
CA ILE A 373 10.64 -2.50 -8.45
C ILE A 373 11.40 -3.30 -9.51
N VAL A 374 12.70 -3.55 -9.33
CA VAL A 374 13.38 -4.49 -10.22
C VAL A 374 12.68 -5.84 -10.11
N TRP A 375 12.46 -6.50 -11.24
CA TRP A 375 11.67 -7.71 -11.29
C TRP A 375 12.55 -8.97 -11.41
N ILE A 376 11.99 -10.12 -11.07
CA ILE A 376 12.60 -11.45 -11.26
C ILE A 376 12.38 -11.96 -12.68
N GLU A 377 13.21 -12.89 -13.14
CA GLU A 377 12.93 -13.63 -14.37
C GLU A 377 11.67 -14.49 -14.21
N MET A 378 10.77 -14.44 -15.19
CA MET A 378 9.55 -15.25 -15.24
C MET A 378 9.76 -16.45 -16.18
N ASP A 379 9.03 -17.55 -15.97
CA ASP A 379 9.10 -18.75 -16.82
C ASP A 379 8.66 -18.48 -18.27
N ASP A 380 7.68 -17.60 -18.44
CA ASP A 380 7.36 -16.95 -19.70
C ASP A 380 7.19 -15.43 -19.51
N ASN A 381 8.22 -14.67 -19.91
CA ASN A 381 8.19 -13.21 -19.87
C ASN A 381 7.16 -12.56 -20.83
N MET A 382 6.39 -13.34 -21.60
CA MET A 382 5.27 -12.90 -22.43
C MET A 382 3.90 -13.18 -21.82
N ASP A 383 3.85 -13.94 -20.73
CA ASP A 383 2.60 -14.27 -20.03
C ASP A 383 2.47 -13.43 -18.75
N PRO A 384 1.49 -12.50 -18.64
CA PRO A 384 1.23 -11.73 -17.41
C PRO A 384 0.93 -12.60 -16.17
N MET A 385 0.63 -13.88 -16.39
CA MET A 385 0.31 -14.90 -15.38
C MET A 385 1.44 -15.88 -15.10
N ALA A 386 2.58 -15.68 -15.76
CA ALA A 386 3.78 -16.48 -15.60
C ALA A 386 4.19 -16.62 -14.14
N GLN A 387 4.83 -17.75 -13.84
CA GLN A 387 5.43 -18.00 -12.56
C GLN A 387 6.90 -17.56 -12.57
N PRO A 388 7.50 -17.29 -11.41
CA PRO A 388 8.94 -17.13 -11.31
C PRO A 388 9.70 -18.27 -12.00
N ALA A 389 10.71 -17.95 -12.82
CA ALA A 389 11.53 -18.96 -13.48
C ALA A 389 12.31 -19.79 -12.45
N LEU A 390 12.47 -21.10 -12.74
CA LEU A 390 13.34 -21.99 -12.00
C LEU A 390 14.46 -22.52 -12.92
N PRO A 391 15.75 -22.40 -12.53
CA PRO A 391 16.25 -21.84 -11.26
C PRO A 391 16.03 -20.32 -11.12
N TYR A 392 15.75 -19.89 -9.90
CA TYR A 392 15.52 -18.48 -9.55
C TYR A 392 16.68 -17.60 -10.00
N THR A 393 16.36 -16.51 -10.70
CA THR A 393 17.35 -15.59 -11.27
C THR A 393 16.85 -14.15 -11.24
N TRP A 394 17.74 -13.24 -10.83
CA TRP A 394 17.57 -11.80 -10.90
C TRP A 394 18.62 -11.17 -11.82
N PRO A 395 18.41 -9.95 -12.34
CA PRO A 395 17.12 -9.32 -12.59
C PRO A 395 16.42 -9.94 -13.81
N ASN A 396 15.14 -9.62 -14.01
CA ASN A 396 14.47 -9.74 -15.29
C ASN A 396 15.21 -8.86 -16.30
N ALA A 397 15.92 -9.51 -17.22
CA ALA A 397 16.70 -8.85 -18.25
C ALA A 397 16.03 -8.96 -19.61
N GLY A 398 14.72 -9.21 -19.63
CA GLY A 398 13.92 -9.33 -20.83
C GLY A 398 14.32 -8.28 -21.85
N GLY A 399 14.79 -8.73 -23.02
CA GLY A 399 15.20 -7.82 -24.09
C GLY A 399 14.02 -7.03 -24.66
N ASN A 400 14.27 -6.21 -25.68
CA ASN A 400 13.33 -5.24 -26.29
C ASN A 400 11.89 -5.72 -26.62
N ASP A 401 11.63 -7.03 -26.69
CA ASP A 401 10.33 -7.61 -27.01
C ASP A 401 9.58 -8.19 -25.79
N SER A 402 10.14 -8.06 -24.58
CA SER A 402 9.52 -8.58 -23.34
C SER A 402 8.39 -7.68 -22.89
N ILE A 403 7.29 -8.25 -22.38
CA ILE A 403 6.19 -7.42 -21.85
C ILE A 403 6.50 -6.83 -20.47
N PHE A 404 7.47 -7.40 -19.74
CA PHE A 404 7.85 -6.96 -18.39
C PHE A 404 9.11 -6.10 -18.43
N PRO A 405 8.99 -4.78 -18.23
CA PRO A 405 10.15 -3.93 -18.07
C PRO A 405 10.75 -4.09 -16.68
N GLY A 406 12.06 -3.98 -16.60
CA GLY A 406 12.75 -4.13 -15.33
C GLY A 406 14.10 -3.45 -15.40
N ILE A 407 15.04 -4.06 -16.10
CA ILE A 407 16.41 -3.55 -16.08
C ILE A 407 16.61 -2.32 -16.97
N GLU A 408 15.99 -2.27 -18.15
CA GLU A 408 16.26 -1.20 -19.13
C GLU A 408 15.62 0.13 -18.73
N GLU A 409 14.45 0.07 -18.13
CA GLU A 409 13.72 1.22 -17.64
C GLU A 409 14.38 1.79 -16.38
N LEU A 410 14.88 0.94 -15.48
CA LEU A 410 15.52 1.35 -14.23
C LEU A 410 16.99 1.78 -14.43
N TYR A 411 17.76 1.09 -15.27
CA TYR A 411 19.21 1.27 -15.38
C TYR A 411 19.74 1.51 -16.81
N GLY A 412 18.87 1.55 -17.83
CA GLY A 412 19.28 1.58 -19.24
C GLY A 412 19.78 0.21 -19.74
N ASN A 413 20.50 0.18 -20.87
CA ASN A 413 20.91 -1.07 -21.55
C ASN A 413 21.36 -2.19 -20.60
N ALA A 414 20.83 -3.41 -20.79
CA ALA A 414 21.06 -4.57 -19.92
C ALA A 414 22.53 -4.95 -19.63
N ASP A 415 23.48 -4.48 -20.46
CA ASP A 415 24.93 -4.67 -20.27
C ASP A 415 25.54 -3.76 -19.17
N SER A 416 24.78 -2.78 -18.66
CA SER A 416 25.22 -1.79 -17.67
C SER A 416 25.22 -2.34 -16.22
N LYS A 417 25.69 -3.58 -16.02
CA LYS A 417 25.63 -4.29 -14.72
C LYS A 417 26.44 -3.68 -13.57
N LYS A 418 27.05 -2.50 -13.74
CA LYS A 418 27.67 -1.69 -12.67
C LYS A 418 27.68 -0.22 -13.09
N GLY A 419 26.62 0.51 -12.75
CA GLY A 419 26.56 1.96 -12.91
C GLY A 419 25.93 2.61 -11.68
N GLU A 420 26.49 3.74 -11.24
CA GLU A 420 25.88 4.56 -10.19
C GLU A 420 24.49 5.04 -10.64
N SER A 421 23.48 4.70 -9.85
CA SER A 421 22.09 5.05 -10.11
C SER A 421 21.86 6.56 -9.96
N PRO A 422 21.03 7.18 -10.82
CA PRO A 422 20.59 8.55 -10.64
C PRO A 422 19.62 8.74 -9.45
N TYR A 423 19.15 7.65 -8.82
CA TYR A 423 18.35 7.66 -7.58
C TYR A 423 19.17 7.19 -6.40
N VAL A 424 20.13 8.02 -6.01
CA VAL A 424 20.57 8.00 -4.61
C VAL A 424 19.44 8.62 -3.80
N TYR A 425 18.78 7.80 -3.00
CA TYR A 425 18.11 8.30 -1.81
C TYR A 425 19.20 8.98 -0.97
N ASN A 426 19.20 10.31 -0.91
CA ASN A 426 20.24 11.10 -0.23
C ASN A 426 20.16 11.02 1.31
N GLY A 427 19.44 10.05 1.87
CA GLY A 427 19.61 9.65 3.26
C GLY A 427 20.80 8.70 3.32
N GLU A 428 21.95 9.22 3.76
CA GLU A 428 23.11 8.38 4.10
C GLU A 428 22.64 7.26 5.02
N VAL A 429 22.73 6.01 4.56
CA VAL A 429 22.52 4.83 5.40
C VAL A 429 23.60 4.89 6.50
N PRO A 430 23.25 5.01 7.79
CA PRO A 430 24.24 4.93 8.84
C PRO A 430 24.84 3.52 8.79
N GLY A 431 26.10 3.45 8.36
CA GLY A 431 26.86 2.22 8.37
C GLY A 431 27.15 1.80 9.80
N LYS A 432 26.53 0.70 10.23
CA LYS A 432 26.82 -0.13 11.41
C LYS A 432 26.68 0.49 12.81
#